data_AF-A0AAV6B4U6-F1
#
_entry.id   AF-A0AAV6B4U6-F1
#
_cell.length_a   1.000
_cell.length_b   1.000
_cell.length_c   1.000
_cell.angle_alpha   90.00
_cell.angle_beta   90.00
_cell.angle_gamma   90.00
#
_symmetry.space_group_name_H-M   'P 1'
#
loop_
_entity.id
_entity.type
_entity.pdbx_description
1 polymer ?
#
loop_
_entity_poly.entity_id
_entity_poly.type
_entity_poly.pdbx_seq_one_letter_code
_entity_poly.pdbx_strand_id
1 'polypeptide(L)'
;MKTKTMKPMAFTLMAALICAMAASVVRVQAQGMPPESRKNIHTLFSNHAKLTRTVEKTDKGYVATTESDDPQVVAALREHVKQMSARLESGLMVRRWDPAFAEYVEHYKDIKHRFEKTNKGVRMTVTGKTPAAIKVAQNHAAVISEFVKDGWSAHDRSHPAVAQTKETPTAAQGCCAKGKVGTCCARQAGK
;
A
#
# COMPACT_ATOMS: atom_id res chain seq x y z
N MET A 1 21.56 65.46 -46.78
CA MET A 1 22.38 64.22 -46.78
C MET A 1 22.02 63.40 -45.55
N LYS A 2 21.54 62.16 -45.76
CA LYS A 2 21.14 61.23 -44.69
C LYS A 2 22.38 60.50 -44.18
N THR A 3 22.72 60.64 -42.90
CA THR A 3 23.73 59.79 -42.24
C THR A 3 23.02 58.71 -41.43
N LYS A 4 23.28 57.45 -41.84
CA LYS A 4 22.94 56.23 -41.11
C LYS A 4 23.80 56.15 -39.85
N THR A 5 23.17 55.87 -38.71
CA THR A 5 23.87 55.36 -37.53
C THR A 5 23.28 54.01 -37.16
N MET A 6 24.14 53.00 -37.25
CA MET A 6 23.91 51.59 -36.94
C MET A 6 23.58 51.41 -35.44
N LYS A 7 22.57 50.59 -35.12
CA LYS A 7 22.33 50.10 -33.76
C LYS A 7 23.16 48.84 -33.48
N PRO A 8 23.78 48.71 -32.29
CA PRO A 8 24.44 47.48 -31.90
C PRO A 8 23.44 46.43 -31.40
N MET A 9 23.78 45.18 -31.68
CA MET A 9 23.11 43.95 -31.32
C MET A 9 23.60 43.50 -29.93
N ALA A 10 22.71 43.22 -28.98
CA ALA A 10 23.04 42.42 -27.80
C ALA A 10 21.76 41.84 -27.14
N PHE A 11 21.63 40.51 -27.30
CA PHE A 11 21.03 39.52 -26.39
C PHE A 11 20.27 40.02 -25.16
N THR A 12 18.95 39.74 -25.12
CA THR A 12 18.20 39.63 -23.86
C THR A 12 17.37 38.36 -23.84
N LEU A 13 17.97 37.34 -23.23
CA LEU A 13 17.38 36.36 -22.30
C LEU A 13 15.97 35.82 -22.61
N MET A 14 15.93 34.68 -23.31
CA MET A 14 14.80 33.75 -23.27
C MET A 14 14.86 32.99 -21.92
N ALA A 15 14.22 33.52 -20.89
CA ALA A 15 14.14 32.85 -19.58
C ALA A 15 12.78 33.10 -18.93
N ALA A 16 11.77 32.31 -19.29
CA ALA A 16 10.56 32.14 -18.47
C ALA A 16 9.72 30.95 -18.96
N LEU A 17 10.23 29.71 -18.83
CA LEU A 17 9.36 28.54 -18.95
C LEU A 17 9.84 27.33 -18.13
N ILE A 18 10.19 27.52 -16.86
CA ILE A 18 10.40 26.40 -15.93
C ILE A 18 9.88 26.80 -14.55
N CYS A 19 8.57 26.79 -14.32
CA CYS A 19 8.02 26.83 -12.96
C CYS A 19 6.58 26.27 -12.88
N ALA A 20 6.35 25.05 -13.36
CA ALA A 20 5.01 24.42 -13.25
C ALA A 20 5.02 22.93 -12.88
N MET A 21 6.16 22.31 -12.55
CA MET A 21 6.24 20.84 -12.34
C MET A 21 6.19 20.39 -10.87
N ALA A 22 6.23 21.30 -9.89
CA ALA A 22 6.28 20.91 -8.48
C ALA A 22 4.91 20.55 -7.86
N ALA A 23 3.79 20.97 -8.45
CA ALA A 23 2.45 20.76 -7.86
C ALA A 23 1.91 19.32 -8.02
N SER A 24 2.51 18.51 -8.88
CA SER A 24 1.95 17.20 -9.26
C SER A 24 2.26 16.08 -8.26
N VAL A 25 3.36 16.19 -7.51
CA VAL A 25 3.87 15.07 -6.67
C VAL A 25 3.03 14.88 -5.39
N VAL A 26 2.48 15.97 -4.83
CA VAL A 26 1.69 15.94 -3.58
C VAL A 26 0.29 15.34 -3.79
N ARG A 27 -0.27 15.44 -5.01
CA ARG A 27 -1.63 14.94 -5.30
C ARG A 27 -1.72 13.41 -5.36
N VAL A 28 -0.63 12.71 -5.65
CA VAL A 28 -0.64 11.24 -5.80
C VAL A 28 -0.93 10.55 -4.46
N GLN A 29 -0.44 11.06 -3.33
CA GLN A 29 -0.51 10.32 -2.05
C GLN A 29 -1.87 10.36 -1.33
N ALA A 30 -2.79 11.24 -1.73
CA ALA A 30 -4.10 11.42 -1.10
C ALA A 30 -5.28 10.76 -1.87
N GLN A 31 -5.00 10.01 -2.94
CA GLN A 31 -6.06 9.45 -3.77
C GLN A 31 -6.75 8.25 -3.09
N GLY A 32 -8.06 8.36 -2.89
CA GLY A 32 -8.92 7.25 -2.44
C GLY A 32 -8.94 6.08 -3.43
N MET A 33 -9.66 5.01 -3.08
CA MET A 33 -9.87 3.89 -4.00
C MET A 33 -10.87 4.28 -5.11
N PRO A 34 -10.53 4.13 -6.41
CA PRO A 34 -11.46 4.39 -7.50
C PRO A 34 -12.77 3.61 -7.35
N PRO A 35 -13.92 4.14 -7.84
CA PRO A 35 -15.22 3.48 -7.69
C PRO A 35 -15.26 2.03 -8.18
N GLU A 36 -14.74 1.75 -9.35
CA GLU A 36 -14.70 0.38 -9.89
C GLU A 36 -13.81 -0.54 -9.06
N SER A 37 -12.65 -0.05 -8.58
CA SER A 37 -11.79 -0.85 -7.71
C SER A 37 -12.46 -1.22 -6.40
N ARG A 38 -13.22 -0.29 -5.82
CA ARG A 38 -14.01 -0.52 -4.62
C ARG A 38 -15.14 -1.52 -4.87
N LYS A 39 -15.85 -1.38 -5.98
CA LYS A 39 -16.91 -2.32 -6.39
C LYS A 39 -16.38 -3.75 -6.56
N ASN A 40 -15.22 -3.91 -7.20
CA ASN A 40 -14.63 -5.23 -7.40
C ASN A 40 -14.25 -5.90 -6.08
N ILE A 41 -13.57 -5.18 -5.18
CA ILE A 41 -13.18 -5.76 -3.89
C ILE A 41 -14.40 -6.04 -2.99
N HIS A 42 -15.42 -5.18 -3.00
CA HIS A 42 -16.69 -5.45 -2.31
C HIS A 42 -17.38 -6.69 -2.89
N THR A 43 -17.36 -6.88 -4.20
CA THR A 43 -17.90 -8.09 -4.84
C THR A 43 -17.20 -9.34 -4.33
N LEU A 44 -15.87 -9.31 -4.18
CA LEU A 44 -15.10 -10.43 -3.66
C LEU A 44 -15.41 -10.72 -2.19
N PHE A 45 -15.50 -9.70 -1.33
CA PHE A 45 -15.86 -9.92 0.08
C PHE A 45 -17.28 -10.45 0.25
N SER A 46 -18.25 -9.90 -0.48
CA SER A 46 -19.65 -10.35 -0.41
C SER A 46 -19.88 -11.74 -1.02
N ASN A 47 -18.97 -12.22 -1.88
CA ASN A 47 -19.05 -13.53 -2.53
C ASN A 47 -17.88 -14.44 -2.12
N HIS A 48 -17.27 -14.21 -0.95
CA HIS A 48 -16.06 -14.92 -0.54
C HIS A 48 -16.26 -16.45 -0.51
N ALA A 49 -17.44 -16.93 -0.14
CA ALA A 49 -17.81 -18.35 -0.14
C ALA A 49 -17.82 -19.01 -1.53
N LYS A 50 -17.83 -18.23 -2.62
CA LYS A 50 -17.73 -18.73 -4.00
C LYS A 50 -16.27 -18.83 -4.48
N LEU A 51 -15.32 -18.32 -3.70
CA LEU A 51 -13.89 -18.40 -4.03
C LEU A 51 -13.29 -19.66 -3.42
N THR A 52 -12.54 -20.39 -4.23
CA THR A 52 -11.62 -21.44 -3.76
C THR A 52 -10.21 -20.91 -3.84
N ARG A 53 -9.46 -21.02 -2.75
CA ARG A 53 -8.06 -20.56 -2.68
C ARG A 53 -7.16 -21.67 -2.15
N THR A 54 -6.08 -21.94 -2.88
CA THR A 54 -4.98 -22.81 -2.45
C THR A 54 -3.70 -21.99 -2.34
N VAL A 55 -2.90 -22.25 -1.30
CA VAL A 55 -1.65 -21.54 -1.03
C VAL A 55 -0.56 -22.55 -0.73
N GLU A 56 0.53 -22.46 -1.47
CA GLU A 56 1.79 -23.16 -1.22
C GLU A 56 2.82 -22.14 -0.73
N LYS A 57 3.28 -22.28 0.51
CA LYS A 57 4.40 -21.48 1.01
C LYS A 57 5.69 -22.01 0.41
N THR A 58 6.53 -21.11 -0.07
CA THR A 58 7.86 -21.43 -0.55
C THR A 58 8.91 -20.82 0.39
N ASP A 59 10.13 -21.33 0.30
CA ASP A 59 11.33 -20.79 0.93
C ASP A 59 11.60 -19.31 0.58
N LYS A 60 11.04 -18.82 -0.53
CA LYS A 60 11.19 -17.41 -0.97
C LYS A 60 9.88 -16.59 -0.91
N GLY A 61 8.77 -17.15 -0.42
CA GLY A 61 7.48 -16.47 -0.40
C GLY A 61 6.31 -17.45 -0.49
N TYR A 62 5.49 -17.33 -1.54
CA TYR A 62 4.39 -18.26 -1.77
C TYR A 62 3.91 -18.28 -3.23
N VAL A 63 3.20 -19.34 -3.59
CA VAL A 63 2.37 -19.45 -4.79
C VAL A 63 0.93 -19.65 -4.33
N ALA A 64 -0.02 -18.90 -4.89
CA ALA A 64 -1.42 -19.06 -4.59
C ALA A 64 -2.26 -19.13 -5.87
N THR A 65 -3.24 -20.02 -5.90
CA THR A 65 -4.27 -20.06 -6.92
C THR A 65 -5.60 -19.70 -6.28
N THR A 66 -6.35 -18.79 -6.89
CA THR A 66 -7.68 -18.37 -6.42
C THR A 66 -8.63 -18.37 -7.60
N GLU A 67 -9.72 -19.13 -7.47
CA GLU A 67 -10.65 -19.45 -8.55
C GLU A 67 -12.09 -19.43 -8.09
N SER A 68 -13.02 -19.34 -9.03
CA SER A 68 -14.47 -19.39 -8.80
C SER A 68 -15.16 -19.97 -10.04
N ASP A 69 -16.29 -20.64 -9.85
CA ASP A 69 -17.17 -21.05 -10.95
C ASP A 69 -18.16 -19.94 -11.37
N ASP A 70 -18.35 -18.93 -10.53
CA ASP A 70 -19.17 -17.75 -10.84
C ASP A 70 -18.38 -16.77 -11.73
N PRO A 71 -18.79 -16.54 -13.00
CA PRO A 71 -18.04 -15.70 -13.95
C PRO A 71 -17.96 -14.23 -13.52
N GLN A 72 -18.93 -13.72 -12.76
CA GLN A 72 -18.87 -12.36 -12.22
C GLN A 72 -17.75 -12.24 -11.17
N VAL A 73 -17.62 -13.24 -10.30
CA VAL A 73 -16.56 -13.30 -9.29
C VAL A 73 -15.19 -13.45 -9.96
N VAL A 74 -15.08 -14.25 -11.01
CA VAL A 74 -13.83 -14.39 -11.80
C VAL A 74 -13.41 -13.05 -12.42
N ALA A 75 -14.35 -12.31 -13.00
CA ALA A 75 -14.09 -11.00 -13.59
C ALA A 75 -13.62 -9.99 -12.52
N ALA A 76 -14.34 -9.92 -11.38
CA ALA A 76 -13.98 -9.06 -10.26
C ALA A 76 -12.59 -9.39 -9.69
N LEU A 77 -12.25 -10.68 -9.56
CA LEU A 77 -10.95 -11.14 -9.05
C LEU A 77 -9.80 -10.69 -9.93
N ARG A 78 -9.91 -10.95 -11.24
CA ARG A 78 -8.87 -10.60 -12.22
C ARG A 78 -8.63 -9.08 -12.26
N GLU A 79 -9.70 -8.30 -12.24
CA GLU A 79 -9.60 -6.85 -12.29
C GLU A 79 -9.09 -6.28 -10.97
N HIS A 80 -9.54 -6.79 -9.82
CA HIS A 80 -9.04 -6.37 -8.51
C HIS A 80 -7.52 -6.53 -8.39
N VAL A 81 -6.99 -7.70 -8.76
CA VAL A 81 -5.55 -7.99 -8.66
C VAL A 81 -4.73 -7.03 -9.53
N LYS A 82 -5.16 -6.80 -10.78
CA LYS A 82 -4.54 -5.82 -11.69
C LYS A 82 -4.55 -4.41 -11.09
N GLN A 83 -5.68 -3.99 -10.53
CA GLN A 83 -5.84 -2.67 -9.91
C GLN A 83 -4.94 -2.50 -8.68
N MET A 84 -4.77 -3.54 -7.86
CA MET A 84 -3.88 -3.49 -6.69
C MET A 84 -2.41 -3.42 -7.09
N SER A 85 -1.99 -4.16 -8.13
CA SER A 85 -0.63 -4.03 -8.68
C SER A 85 -0.35 -2.58 -9.12
N ALA A 86 -1.21 -2.03 -9.98
CA ALA A 86 -1.04 -0.67 -10.49
C ALA A 86 -1.07 0.40 -9.38
N ARG A 87 -1.91 0.20 -8.35
CA ARG A 87 -1.99 1.11 -7.20
C ARG A 87 -0.69 1.10 -6.41
N LEU A 88 -0.16 -0.08 -6.06
CA LEU A 88 1.08 -0.19 -5.30
C LEU A 88 2.31 0.28 -6.10
N GLU A 89 2.37 -0.01 -7.41
CA GLU A 89 3.39 0.51 -8.33
C GLU A 89 3.39 2.05 -8.40
N SER A 90 2.21 2.67 -8.26
CA SER A 90 2.04 4.12 -8.21
C SER A 90 2.37 4.74 -6.83
N GLY A 91 2.87 3.93 -5.88
CA GLY A 91 3.17 4.38 -4.51
C GLY A 91 1.92 4.62 -3.65
N LEU A 92 0.75 4.20 -4.11
CA LEU A 92 -0.51 4.33 -3.39
C LEU A 92 -0.75 3.10 -2.51
N MET A 93 -0.97 3.35 -1.22
CA MET A 93 -1.25 2.29 -0.25
C MET A 93 -2.74 1.91 -0.16
N VAL A 94 -2.98 0.76 0.46
CA VAL A 94 -4.29 0.14 0.70
C VAL A 94 -4.38 -0.20 2.19
N ARG A 95 -5.57 -0.02 2.81
CA ARG A 95 -5.85 -0.39 4.20
C ARG A 95 -4.78 0.09 5.21
N ARG A 96 -4.47 1.40 5.20
CA ARG A 96 -3.42 2.03 6.04
C ARG A 96 -3.53 1.73 7.54
N TRP A 97 -4.74 1.46 8.02
CA TRP A 97 -5.05 1.21 9.41
C TRP A 97 -4.71 -0.23 9.85
N ASP A 98 -4.56 -1.16 8.91
CA ASP A 98 -4.31 -2.58 9.17
C ASP A 98 -2.79 -2.82 9.24
N PRO A 99 -2.22 -3.23 10.39
CA PRO A 99 -0.77 -3.34 10.59
C PRO A 99 -0.08 -4.23 9.55
N ALA A 100 -0.70 -5.35 9.16
CA ALA A 100 -0.16 -6.23 8.14
C ALA A 100 -0.02 -5.54 6.77
N PHE A 101 -0.97 -4.67 6.40
CA PHE A 101 -0.93 -3.93 5.13
C PHE A 101 0.02 -2.73 5.20
N ALA A 102 0.12 -2.07 6.34
CA ALA A 102 1.11 -1.02 6.56
C ALA A 102 2.53 -1.59 6.39
N GLU A 103 2.85 -2.70 7.06
CA GLU A 103 4.15 -3.41 6.93
C GLU A 103 4.38 -3.90 5.49
N TYR A 104 3.35 -4.40 4.81
CA TYR A 104 3.47 -4.86 3.43
C TYR A 104 3.98 -3.78 2.48
N VAL A 105 3.47 -2.55 2.64
CA VAL A 105 3.88 -1.40 1.82
C VAL A 105 5.33 -1.01 2.09
N GLU A 106 5.78 -1.07 3.35
CA GLU A 106 7.18 -0.79 3.74
C GLU A 106 8.16 -1.74 3.04
N HIS A 107 7.76 -2.99 2.81
CA HIS A 107 8.56 -4.02 2.15
C HIS A 107 8.25 -4.20 0.66
N TYR A 108 7.34 -3.41 0.07
CA TYR A 108 6.84 -3.65 -1.29
C TYR A 108 7.95 -3.70 -2.34
N LYS A 109 8.96 -2.82 -2.25
CA LYS A 109 10.13 -2.79 -3.16
C LYS A 109 10.97 -4.08 -3.13
N ASP A 110 10.89 -4.81 -2.02
CA ASP A 110 11.62 -6.06 -1.78
C ASP A 110 10.77 -7.28 -2.08
N ILE A 111 9.52 -7.10 -2.52
CA ILE A 111 8.60 -8.16 -2.89
C ILE A 111 8.34 -8.06 -4.41
N LYS A 112 8.48 -9.18 -5.11
CA LYS A 112 8.11 -9.31 -6.53
C LYS A 112 6.79 -10.06 -6.64
N HIS A 113 5.91 -9.57 -7.50
CA HIS A 113 4.62 -10.17 -7.82
C HIS A 113 4.61 -10.62 -9.28
N ARG A 114 4.13 -11.83 -9.53
CA ARG A 114 3.81 -12.32 -10.86
C ARG A 114 2.39 -12.84 -10.86
N PHE A 115 1.62 -12.42 -11.86
CA PHE A 115 0.23 -12.82 -12.02
C PHE A 115 0.02 -13.54 -13.34
N GLU A 116 -0.70 -14.64 -13.27
CA GLU A 116 -1.10 -15.45 -14.42
C GLU A 116 -2.60 -15.67 -14.36
N LYS A 117 -3.27 -15.56 -15.50
CA LYS A 117 -4.68 -15.92 -15.59
C LYS A 117 -4.78 -17.44 -15.62
N THR A 118 -5.69 -18.01 -14.83
CA THR A 118 -6.14 -19.39 -15.02
C THR A 118 -7.47 -19.38 -15.77
N ASN A 119 -8.03 -20.53 -16.11
CA ASN A 119 -9.36 -20.59 -16.74
C ASN A 119 -10.45 -20.00 -15.84
N LYS A 120 -10.34 -20.22 -14.52
CA LYS A 120 -11.36 -19.87 -13.52
C LYS A 120 -10.93 -18.77 -12.54
N GLY A 121 -9.83 -18.08 -12.77
CA GLY A 121 -9.34 -17.07 -11.82
C GLY A 121 -7.93 -16.58 -12.11
N VAL A 122 -7.11 -16.57 -11.06
CA VAL A 122 -5.74 -16.05 -11.05
C VAL A 122 -4.81 -16.97 -10.26
N ARG A 123 -3.60 -17.18 -10.80
CA ARG A 123 -2.45 -17.69 -10.07
C ARG A 123 -1.48 -16.55 -9.80
N MET A 124 -1.04 -16.42 -8.56
CA MET A 124 -0.08 -15.41 -8.14
C MET A 124 1.14 -16.09 -7.54
N THR A 125 2.32 -15.68 -7.99
CA THR A 125 3.60 -16.03 -7.37
C THR A 125 4.17 -14.76 -6.74
N VAL A 126 4.47 -14.83 -5.45
CA VAL A 126 5.05 -13.71 -4.70
C VAL A 126 6.38 -14.14 -4.10
N THR A 127 7.42 -13.35 -4.35
CA THR A 127 8.79 -13.66 -3.96
C THR A 127 9.42 -12.49 -3.22
N GLY A 128 9.85 -12.71 -1.98
CA GLY A 128 10.63 -11.75 -1.19
C GLY A 128 12.13 -11.83 -1.54
N LYS A 129 12.81 -10.68 -1.53
CA LYS A 129 14.26 -10.57 -1.74
C LYS A 129 15.06 -10.62 -0.44
N THR A 130 14.41 -10.40 0.70
CA THR A 130 15.02 -10.36 2.04
C THR A 130 14.27 -11.30 3.00
N PRO A 131 14.89 -11.77 4.09
CA PRO A 131 14.20 -12.60 5.08
C PRO A 131 12.92 -11.96 5.64
N ALA A 132 12.94 -10.63 5.86
CA ALA A 132 11.76 -9.88 6.27
C ALA A 132 10.67 -9.89 5.18
N ALA A 133 11.03 -9.57 3.93
CA ALA A 133 10.07 -9.56 2.82
C ALA A 133 9.44 -10.94 2.56
N ILE A 134 10.18 -12.04 2.78
CA ILE A 134 9.65 -13.41 2.69
C ILE A 134 8.57 -13.63 3.75
N LYS A 135 8.84 -13.28 5.02
CA LYS A 135 7.87 -13.38 6.12
C LYS A 135 6.62 -12.54 5.85
N VAL A 136 6.81 -11.29 5.41
CA VAL A 136 5.72 -10.37 5.07
C VAL A 136 4.88 -10.91 3.91
N ALA A 137 5.50 -11.46 2.87
CA ALA A 137 4.79 -12.09 1.76
C ALA A 137 3.97 -13.29 2.23
N GLN A 138 4.52 -14.16 3.08
CA GLN A 138 3.81 -15.31 3.62
C GLN A 138 2.66 -14.90 4.56
N ASN A 139 2.83 -13.84 5.36
CA ASN A 139 1.76 -13.28 6.19
C ASN A 139 0.64 -12.70 5.34
N HIS A 140 0.98 -11.96 4.29
CA HIS A 140 -0.01 -11.49 3.31
C HIS A 140 -0.81 -12.65 2.73
N ALA A 141 -0.17 -13.78 2.38
CA ALA A 141 -0.89 -14.95 1.91
C ALA A 141 -1.90 -15.48 2.93
N ALA A 142 -1.56 -15.48 4.23
CA ALA A 142 -2.45 -15.88 5.31
C ALA A 142 -3.64 -14.93 5.45
N VAL A 143 -3.40 -13.61 5.51
CA VAL A 143 -4.46 -12.59 5.61
C VAL A 143 -5.43 -12.65 4.43
N ILE A 144 -4.94 -12.79 3.20
CA ILE A 144 -5.83 -12.94 2.03
C ILE A 144 -6.62 -14.26 2.10
N SER A 145 -6.08 -15.31 2.73
CA SER A 145 -6.81 -16.56 2.92
C SER A 145 -7.93 -16.40 3.95
N GLU A 146 -7.73 -15.58 4.98
CA GLU A 146 -8.80 -15.17 5.90
C GLU A 146 -9.90 -14.38 5.19
N PHE A 147 -9.56 -13.47 4.27
CA PHE A 147 -10.56 -12.76 3.45
C PHE A 147 -11.38 -13.69 2.56
N VAL A 148 -10.77 -14.71 1.97
CA VAL A 148 -11.51 -15.73 1.21
C VAL A 148 -12.39 -16.57 2.13
N LYS A 149 -11.91 -16.89 3.35
CA LYS A 149 -12.64 -17.72 4.31
C LYS A 149 -13.85 -16.99 4.92
N ASP A 150 -13.68 -15.74 5.38
CA ASP A 150 -14.66 -15.04 6.23
C ASP A 150 -15.18 -13.71 5.63
N GLY A 151 -14.72 -13.32 4.44
CA GLY A 151 -15.19 -12.12 3.74
C GLY A 151 -15.09 -10.85 4.59
N TRP A 152 -16.24 -10.19 4.78
CA TRP A 152 -16.35 -8.95 5.54
C TRP A 152 -15.90 -9.06 7.00
N SER A 153 -16.15 -10.21 7.65
CA SER A 153 -15.73 -10.40 9.04
C SER A 153 -14.20 -10.38 9.20
N ALA A 154 -13.46 -10.89 8.21
CA ALA A 154 -12.02 -10.75 8.16
C ALA A 154 -11.59 -9.34 7.73
N HIS A 155 -12.28 -8.74 6.77
CA HIS A 155 -12.00 -7.36 6.36
C HIS A 155 -12.09 -6.35 7.51
N ASP A 156 -13.03 -6.51 8.45
CA ASP A 156 -13.31 -5.50 9.48
C ASP A 156 -12.42 -5.63 10.72
N ARG A 157 -11.61 -6.70 10.83
CA ARG A 157 -10.62 -6.87 11.89
C ARG A 157 -9.22 -6.45 11.45
N SER A 158 -8.38 -6.21 12.45
CA SER A 158 -6.95 -5.94 12.27
C SER A 158 -6.16 -7.23 12.12
N HIS A 159 -5.08 -7.21 11.33
CA HIS A 159 -4.16 -8.34 11.18
C HIS A 159 -2.75 -7.93 11.64
N PRO A 160 -2.05 -8.81 12.38
CA PRO A 160 -0.74 -8.47 12.92
C PRO A 160 0.34 -8.39 11.83
N ALA A 161 1.27 -7.46 12.01
CA ALA A 161 2.56 -7.43 11.35
C ALA A 161 3.47 -8.57 11.86
N VAL A 162 4.44 -9.01 11.06
CA VAL A 162 5.25 -10.22 11.36
C VAL A 162 6.76 -10.05 11.25
N ALA A 163 7.24 -8.99 10.61
CA ALA A 163 8.67 -8.70 10.43
C ALA A 163 9.20 -7.63 11.40
N GLN A 164 8.31 -6.92 12.11
CA GLN A 164 8.69 -5.97 13.15
C GLN A 164 9.33 -6.68 14.37
N THR A 165 10.67 -6.73 14.41
CA THR A 165 11.44 -6.62 15.66
C THR A 165 11.79 -5.16 15.88
N LYS A 166 10.81 -4.33 16.26
CA LYS A 166 11.03 -3.07 16.97
C LYS A 166 9.86 -2.85 17.90
N GLU A 167 10.19 -2.58 19.15
CA GLU A 167 9.33 -2.28 20.27
C GLU A 167 8.09 -1.48 19.84
N THR A 168 6.91 -2.02 20.15
CA THR A 168 5.75 -1.19 20.44
C THR A 168 6.22 -0.05 21.35
N PRO A 169 5.99 1.23 21.05
CA PRO A 169 6.07 2.24 22.08
C PRO A 169 5.06 1.81 23.13
N THR A 170 5.53 1.25 24.25
CA THR A 170 4.71 1.05 25.43
C THR A 170 3.99 2.37 25.64
N ALA A 171 2.67 2.35 25.44
CA ALA A 171 1.81 3.44 25.87
C ALA A 171 2.27 3.80 27.27
N ALA A 172 2.57 5.08 27.51
CA ALA A 172 3.04 5.58 28.80
C ALA A 172 2.04 5.22 29.90
N GLN A 173 2.14 4.00 30.42
CA GLN A 173 1.49 3.52 31.61
C GLN A 173 2.42 3.92 32.75
N GLY A 174 2.23 5.14 33.24
CA GLY A 174 3.05 5.60 34.36
C GLY A 174 3.01 7.08 34.71
N CYS A 175 1.95 7.84 34.41
CA CYS A 175 1.78 9.18 35.01
C CYS A 175 0.65 9.29 36.04
N CYS A 176 -0.14 8.25 36.26
CA CYS A 176 -1.25 8.30 37.23
C CYS A 176 -1.29 7.04 38.10
N ALA A 177 -0.37 6.95 39.08
CA ALA A 177 -0.51 6.02 40.20
C ALA A 177 -0.07 6.68 41.51
N LYS A 178 -1.08 7.22 42.22
CA LYS A 178 -1.19 7.38 43.68
C LYS A 178 0.09 7.72 44.46
N GLY A 179 0.27 9.00 44.80
CA GLY A 179 1.19 9.45 45.85
C GLY A 179 1.09 10.95 46.11
N LYS A 180 0.85 11.29 47.37
CA LYS A 180 0.73 12.61 48.03
C LYS A 180 1.22 13.87 47.28
N VAL A 181 0.42 14.93 47.39
CA VAL A 181 0.70 16.35 47.13
C VAL A 181 2.18 16.71 47.30
N GLY A 182 2.81 17.18 46.23
CA GLY A 182 4.17 17.72 46.29
C GLY A 182 4.80 17.88 44.92
N THR A 183 4.68 19.08 44.36
CA THR A 183 5.67 19.77 43.51
C THR A 183 6.48 18.96 42.50
N CYS A 184 6.23 19.17 41.20
CA CYS A 184 7.28 19.50 40.22
C CYS A 184 6.70 19.56 38.79
N CYS A 185 6.53 20.77 38.26
CA CYS A 185 6.69 21.02 36.83
C CYS A 185 7.36 22.39 36.68
N ALA A 186 8.68 22.38 36.77
CA ALA A 186 9.50 23.54 36.45
C ALA A 186 9.51 23.75 34.93
N ARG A 187 9.12 24.96 34.54
CA ARG A 187 9.22 25.51 33.19
C ARG A 187 10.57 25.19 32.53
N GLN A 188 10.55 24.82 31.25
CA GLN A 188 11.67 25.08 30.36
C GLN A 188 11.24 26.09 29.29
N ALA A 189 11.91 27.24 29.32
CA ALA A 189 11.91 28.29 28.32
C ALA A 189 13.38 28.55 27.93
N GLY A 190 13.64 28.76 26.63
CA GLY A 190 14.89 29.27 26.05
C GLY A 190 15.90 28.17 25.68
N LYS A 191 16.57 28.17 24.52
CA LYS A 191 16.89 29.23 23.53
C LYS A 191 16.84 28.67 22.11
#